data_AF-A0A955P961-F1
#
_entry.id   AF-A0A955P961-F1
#
_cell.length_a   1.000
_cell.length_b   1.000
_cell.length_c   1.000
_cell.angle_alpha   90.00
_cell.angle_beta   90.00
_cell.angle_gamma   90.00
#
_symmetry.space_group_name_H-M   'P 1'
#
loop_
_entity.id
_entity.type
_entity.pdbx_description
1 polymer ?
#
loop_
_entity_poly.entity_id
_entity_poly.type
_entity_poly.pdbx_seq_one_letter_code
_entity_poly.pdbx_strand_id
1 'polypeptide(L)'
;MVEYQPTMKSRAIHFVYTTLIFLAALWAYQFLYGMGAAGFVLPNDGVRWFTHLRGVTIILGGSIGLALLAEWIGYALSKWLNEAPESAKQFTAMWLRGLVLYFAIAFACAAGLIEAGRTDKAWVPYAAAAGMMLLLLLIRKPLHWVITGRRYKSKEKTPARFIGSLLALLWNLMGLYLVNLLHEQTSFFSTAGVVLVGFGMVIPASVGYILFAVLEKILSRSSNPIAGWNVSETILYLSWFCFGFIARLAPTTLGRPERWVGLPSDGRSEESKPDESRSKTTE
;
A
#
# COMPACT_ATOMS: atom_id res chain seq x y z
N MET A 1 15.68 33.24 -25.17
CA MET A 1 15.16 33.10 -23.79
C MET A 1 14.99 31.63 -23.51
N VAL A 2 15.80 31.06 -22.62
CA VAL A 2 15.62 29.68 -22.16
C VAL A 2 14.53 29.72 -21.10
N GLU A 3 13.37 29.14 -21.40
CA GLU A 3 12.25 29.06 -20.47
C GLU A 3 12.71 28.27 -19.23
N TYR A 4 12.80 28.94 -18.09
CA TYR A 4 13.21 28.35 -16.82
C TYR A 4 12.11 27.39 -16.35
N GLN A 5 12.16 26.14 -16.82
CA GLN A 5 11.37 25.05 -16.28
C GLN A 5 11.90 24.79 -14.86
N PRO A 6 11.15 25.14 -13.79
CA PRO A 6 11.60 24.87 -12.43
C PRO A 6 11.94 23.39 -12.32
N THR A 7 13.21 23.09 -12.01
CA THR A 7 13.70 21.72 -11.98
C THR A 7 12.78 20.88 -11.10
N MET A 8 12.35 19.71 -11.59
CA MET A 8 11.37 18.84 -10.90
C MET A 8 11.70 18.55 -9.43
N LYS A 9 12.97 18.72 -9.02
CA LYS A 9 13.40 18.69 -7.62
C LYS A 9 12.62 19.69 -6.75
N SER A 10 12.39 20.91 -7.21
CA SER A 10 11.69 21.96 -6.43
C SER A 10 10.23 21.61 -6.16
N ARG A 11 9.48 21.13 -7.16
CA ARG A 11 8.06 20.76 -7.01
C ARG A 11 7.86 19.54 -6.09
N ALA A 12 8.74 18.54 -6.21
CA ALA A 12 8.65 17.35 -5.38
C ALA A 12 9.04 17.62 -3.91
N ILE A 13 9.98 18.53 -3.67
CA ILE A 13 10.31 19.01 -2.33
C ILE A 13 9.12 19.74 -1.73
N HIS A 14 8.50 20.67 -2.47
CA HIS A 14 7.29 21.37 -2.02
C HIS A 14 6.16 20.41 -1.64
N PHE A 15 5.87 19.41 -2.48
CA PHE A 15 4.83 18.41 -2.19
C PHE A 15 5.09 17.65 -0.88
N VAL A 16 6.33 17.21 -0.65
CA VAL A 16 6.71 16.51 0.59
C VAL A 16 6.55 17.44 1.80
N TYR A 17 7.07 18.67 1.74
CA TYR A 17 6.94 19.63 2.84
C TYR A 17 5.49 19.98 3.13
N THR A 18 4.69 20.29 2.11
CA THR A 18 3.26 20.62 2.30
C THR A 18 2.50 19.45 2.91
N THR A 19 2.81 18.21 2.51
CA THR A 19 2.12 17.05 3.07
C THR A 19 2.60 16.72 4.49
N LEU A 20 3.90 16.86 4.79
CA LEU A 20 4.40 16.71 6.16
C LEU A 20 3.81 17.78 7.09
N ILE A 21 3.69 19.03 6.63
CA ILE A 21 3.03 20.11 7.38
C ILE A 21 1.56 19.77 7.60
N PHE A 22 0.85 19.28 6.58
CA PHE A 22 -0.55 18.86 6.71
C PHE A 22 -0.71 17.71 7.71
N LEU A 23 0.17 16.69 7.65
CA LEU A 23 0.15 15.57 8.59
C LEU A 23 0.49 16.01 10.00
N ALA A 24 1.48 16.88 10.18
CA ALA A 24 1.83 17.45 11.48
C ALA A 24 0.70 18.32 12.04
N ALA A 25 0.02 19.11 11.20
CA ALA A 25 -1.14 19.91 11.58
C ALA A 25 -2.33 19.01 11.94
N LEU A 26 -2.58 17.94 11.19
CA LEU A 26 -3.61 16.95 11.50
C LEU A 26 -3.31 16.23 12.81
N TRP A 27 -2.05 15.89 13.06
CA TRP A 27 -1.62 15.24 14.30
C TRP A 27 -1.69 16.18 15.50
N ALA A 28 -1.27 17.44 15.33
CA ALA A 28 -1.40 18.48 16.34
C ALA A 28 -2.88 18.78 16.63
N TYR A 29 -3.73 18.82 15.60
CA TYR A 29 -5.18 18.95 15.76
C TYR A 29 -5.75 17.77 16.54
N GLN A 30 -5.39 16.53 16.18
CA GLN A 30 -5.76 15.29 16.89
C GLN A 30 -5.33 15.31 18.36
N PHE A 31 -4.10 15.76 18.61
CA PHE A 31 -3.52 15.85 19.94
C PHE A 31 -4.22 16.92 20.79
N LEU A 32 -4.40 18.13 20.26
CA LEU A 32 -5.04 19.26 20.94
C LEU A 32 -6.52 19.00 21.23
N TYR A 33 -7.27 18.42 20.28
CA TYR A 33 -8.67 18.03 20.52
C TYR A 33 -8.80 16.87 21.48
N GLY A 34 -7.85 15.91 21.45
CA GLY A 34 -7.80 14.76 22.34
C GLY A 34 -7.50 15.10 23.81
N MET A 35 -7.01 16.31 24.11
CA MET A 35 -6.70 16.76 25.48
C MET A 35 -7.83 17.50 26.20
N GLY A 36 -9.03 17.63 25.61
CA GLY A 36 -10.21 18.09 26.38
C GLY A 36 -11.21 18.98 25.64
N ALA A 37 -10.89 19.47 24.44
CA ALA A 37 -11.80 20.37 23.71
C ALA A 37 -12.93 19.65 22.96
N ALA A 38 -12.76 18.36 22.61
CA ALA A 38 -13.73 17.63 21.80
C ALA A 38 -15.12 17.49 22.45
N GLY A 39 -15.18 17.34 23.78
CA GLY A 39 -16.43 17.19 24.51
C GLY A 39 -17.30 18.46 24.59
N PHE A 40 -16.72 19.62 24.30
CA PHE A 40 -17.44 20.91 24.36
C PHE A 40 -17.99 21.37 23.00
N VAL A 41 -17.44 20.86 21.89
CA VAL A 41 -17.73 21.39 20.53
C VAL A 41 -18.48 20.40 19.65
N LEU A 42 -18.29 19.09 19.85
CA LEU A 42 -18.88 18.07 18.99
C LEU A 42 -20.05 17.35 19.69
N PRO A 43 -21.11 16.98 18.94
CA PRO A 43 -22.13 16.07 19.46
C PRO A 43 -21.48 14.73 19.86
N ASN A 44 -22.12 13.98 20.77
CA ASN A 44 -21.59 12.71 21.31
C ASN A 44 -21.09 11.74 20.23
N ASP A 45 -21.77 11.69 19.08
CA ASP A 45 -21.39 10.85 17.95
C ASP A 45 -20.11 11.32 17.25
N GLY A 46 -19.89 12.64 17.18
CA GLY A 46 -18.65 13.22 16.66
C GLY A 46 -17.45 12.89 17.55
N VAL A 47 -17.63 12.92 18.88
CA VAL A 47 -16.58 12.53 19.85
C VAL A 47 -16.20 11.06 19.70
N ARG A 48 -17.19 10.16 19.54
CA ARG A 48 -16.94 8.72 19.31
C ARG A 48 -16.19 8.47 18.01
N TRP A 49 -16.64 9.08 16.90
CA TRP A 49 -15.98 8.96 15.61
C TRP A 49 -14.52 9.45 15.66
N PHE A 50 -14.28 10.60 16.29
CA PHE A 50 -12.94 11.15 16.44
C PHE A 50 -12.03 10.27 17.29
N THR A 51 -12.57 9.68 18.36
CA THR A 51 -11.84 8.71 19.19
C THR A 51 -11.40 7.51 18.36
N HIS A 52 -12.25 7.02 17.46
CA HIS A 52 -11.88 5.92 16.58
C HIS A 52 -10.79 6.27 15.57
N LEU A 53 -10.86 7.47 14.97
CA LEU A 53 -9.81 7.97 14.07
C LEU A 53 -8.48 8.18 14.78
N ARG A 54 -8.49 8.63 16.03
CA ARG A 54 -7.29 8.75 16.84
C ARG A 54 -6.66 7.38 17.05
N GLY A 55 -7.46 6.38 17.39
CA GLY A 55 -7.00 4.98 17.51
C GLY A 55 -6.36 4.48 16.22
N VAL A 56 -7.01 4.71 15.07
CA VAL A 56 -6.45 4.38 13.75
C VAL A 56 -5.11 5.09 13.52
N THR A 57 -5.03 6.39 13.84
CA THR A 57 -3.81 7.19 13.66
C THR A 57 -2.64 6.65 14.47
N ILE A 58 -2.88 6.27 15.73
CA ILE A 58 -1.86 5.69 16.61
C ILE A 58 -1.34 4.38 16.02
N ILE A 59 -2.25 3.51 15.57
CA ILE A 59 -1.89 2.20 15.01
C ILE A 59 -1.14 2.35 13.69
N LEU A 60 -1.61 3.23 12.80
CA LEU A 60 -0.89 3.54 11.56
C LEU A 60 0.49 4.13 11.85
N GLY A 61 0.61 5.06 12.79
CA GLY A 61 1.88 5.63 13.23
C GLY A 61 2.85 4.57 13.77
N GLY A 62 2.36 3.66 14.62
CA GLY A 62 3.14 2.51 15.11
C GLY A 62 3.61 1.59 13.98
N SER A 63 2.72 1.24 13.04
CA SER A 63 3.06 0.40 11.89
C SER A 63 4.12 1.04 10.99
N ILE A 64 4.06 2.37 10.82
CA ILE A 64 5.05 3.16 10.08
C ILE A 64 6.40 3.13 10.78
N GLY A 65 6.44 3.26 12.11
CA GLY A 65 7.66 3.14 12.89
C GLY A 65 8.35 1.79 12.69
N LEU A 66 7.57 0.71 12.68
CA LEU A 66 8.09 -0.64 12.38
C LEU A 66 8.56 -0.76 10.92
N ALA A 67 7.80 -0.22 9.97
CA ALA A 67 8.16 -0.22 8.55
C ALA A 67 9.48 0.50 8.30
N LEU A 68 9.71 1.63 8.98
CA LEU A 68 10.94 2.40 8.88
C LEU A 68 12.15 1.52 9.16
N LEU A 69 12.14 0.79 10.28
CA LEU A 69 13.26 -0.07 10.64
C LEU A 69 13.51 -1.16 9.60
N ALA A 70 12.45 -1.87 9.19
CA ALA A 70 12.56 -2.95 8.23
C ALA A 70 13.06 -2.49 6.85
N GLU A 71 12.53 -1.38 6.34
CA GLU A 71 12.89 -0.84 5.02
C GLU A 71 14.34 -0.33 4.98
N TRP A 72 14.82 0.29 6.05
CA TRP A 72 16.22 0.73 6.14
C TRP A 72 17.18 -0.45 6.28
N ILE A 73 16.80 -1.51 6.99
CA ILE A 73 17.55 -2.77 7.02
C ILE A 73 17.61 -3.38 5.62
N GLY A 74 16.47 -3.44 4.91
CA GLY A 74 16.42 -3.94 3.54
C GLY A 74 17.27 -3.14 2.57
N TYR A 75 17.20 -1.80 2.63
CA TYR A 75 18.05 -0.93 1.83
C TYR A 75 19.54 -1.16 2.12
N ALA A 76 19.92 -1.25 3.40
CA ALA A 76 21.31 -1.53 3.78
C ALA A 76 21.78 -2.90 3.27
N LEU A 77 20.92 -3.92 3.36
CA LEU A 77 21.20 -5.26 2.86
C LEU A 77 21.34 -5.28 1.34
N SER A 78 20.43 -4.65 0.60
CA SER A 78 20.51 -4.52 -0.86
C SER A 78 21.74 -3.71 -1.28
N LYS A 79 22.18 -2.72 -0.48
CA LYS A 79 23.42 -1.99 -0.74
C LYS A 79 24.64 -2.87 -0.52
N TRP A 80 24.64 -3.68 0.53
CA TRP A 80 25.71 -4.64 0.82
C TRP A 80 25.83 -5.71 -0.27
N LEU A 81 24.70 -6.14 -0.86
CA LEU A 81 24.65 -7.09 -1.97
C LEU A 81 24.90 -6.47 -3.35
N ASN A 82 25.20 -5.16 -3.45
CA ASN A 82 25.33 -4.40 -4.70
C ASN A 82 24.08 -4.44 -5.61
N GLU A 83 22.90 -4.68 -5.03
CA GLU A 83 21.63 -4.72 -5.76
C GLU A 83 20.88 -3.37 -5.75
N ALA A 84 21.24 -2.46 -4.83
CA ALA A 84 20.62 -1.13 -4.75
C ALA A 84 21.40 -0.10 -5.58
N PRO A 85 20.94 0.25 -6.80
CA PRO A 85 21.63 1.22 -7.66
C PRO A 85 21.52 2.65 -7.11
N GLU A 86 20.57 2.88 -6.21
CA GLU A 86 20.21 4.21 -5.77
C GLU A 86 21.12 4.75 -4.67
N SER A 87 21.20 6.08 -4.61
CA SER A 87 21.84 6.77 -3.49
C SER A 87 20.91 6.82 -2.28
N ALA A 88 21.48 6.85 -1.06
CA ALA A 88 20.70 6.94 0.18
C ALA A 88 19.75 8.15 0.19
N LYS A 89 20.17 9.28 -0.41
CA LYS A 89 19.35 10.48 -0.57
C LYS A 89 18.15 10.26 -1.48
N GLN A 90 18.32 9.54 -2.60
CA GLN A 90 17.21 9.21 -3.50
C GLN A 90 16.25 8.22 -2.86
N PHE A 91 16.78 7.16 -2.24
CA PHE A 91 16.00 6.19 -1.49
C PHE A 91 15.15 6.88 -0.42
N THR A 92 15.77 7.71 0.43
CA THR A 92 15.08 8.44 1.51
C THR A 92 13.97 9.33 0.96
N ALA A 93 14.21 10.04 -0.15
CA ALA A 93 13.21 10.92 -0.76
C ALA A 93 12.01 10.14 -1.31
N MET A 94 12.23 8.99 -1.95
CA MET A 94 11.14 8.13 -2.44
C MET A 94 10.40 7.45 -1.29
N TRP A 95 11.14 6.94 -0.31
CA TRP A 95 10.61 6.32 0.89
C TRP A 95 9.68 7.29 1.65
N LEU A 96 10.13 8.54 1.89
CA LEU A 96 9.28 9.56 2.53
C LEU A 96 8.01 9.88 1.73
N ARG A 97 8.09 9.99 0.40
CA ARG A 97 6.90 10.22 -0.45
C ARG A 97 5.93 9.06 -0.38
N GLY A 98 6.44 7.84 -0.49
CA GLY A 98 5.64 6.63 -0.37
C GLY A 98 4.99 6.52 1.00
N LEU A 99 5.69 6.94 2.06
CA LEU A 99 5.22 6.82 3.43
C LEU A 99 4.06 7.77 3.70
N VAL A 100 4.24 9.02 3.27
CA VAL A 100 3.22 10.05 3.33
C VAL A 100 1.97 9.62 2.56
N LEU A 101 2.15 9.11 1.34
CA LEU A 101 1.05 8.65 0.49
C LEU A 101 0.34 7.45 1.11
N TYR A 102 1.10 6.49 1.63
CA TYR A 102 0.58 5.34 2.36
C TYR A 102 -0.29 5.78 3.55
N PHE A 103 0.23 6.66 4.41
CA PHE A 103 -0.51 7.13 5.58
C PHE A 103 -1.82 7.81 5.16
N ALA A 104 -1.74 8.73 4.19
CA ALA A 104 -2.91 9.48 3.74
C ALA A 104 -4.00 8.55 3.20
N ILE A 105 -3.64 7.58 2.37
CA ILE A 105 -4.62 6.67 1.78
C ILE A 105 -5.15 5.68 2.83
N ALA A 106 -4.28 5.08 3.65
CA ALA A 106 -4.69 4.16 4.71
C ALA A 106 -5.62 4.83 5.72
N PHE A 107 -5.33 6.08 6.08
CA PHE A 107 -6.18 6.89 6.96
C PHE A 107 -7.54 7.19 6.30
N ALA A 108 -7.55 7.65 5.04
CA ALA A 108 -8.80 7.94 4.32
C ALA A 108 -9.67 6.69 4.15
N CYS A 109 -9.04 5.55 3.85
CA CYS A 109 -9.66 4.24 3.84
C CYS A 109 -10.29 3.93 5.20
N ALA A 110 -9.51 3.87 6.27
CA ALA A 110 -10.02 3.55 7.60
C ALA A 110 -11.17 4.48 8.04
N ALA A 111 -11.06 5.79 7.78
CA ALA A 111 -12.12 6.76 8.05
C ALA A 111 -13.40 6.44 7.27
N GLY A 112 -13.28 6.12 5.98
CA GLY A 112 -14.42 5.77 5.15
C GLY A 112 -15.07 4.44 5.54
N LEU A 113 -14.31 3.45 6.04
CA LEU A 113 -14.91 2.21 6.57
C LEU A 113 -15.61 2.44 7.91
N ILE A 114 -15.02 3.25 8.80
CA ILE A 114 -15.69 3.63 10.05
C ILE A 114 -17.02 4.29 9.73
N GLU A 115 -17.05 5.22 8.77
CA GLU A 115 -18.27 5.89 8.35
C GLU A 115 -19.28 4.94 7.69
N ALA A 116 -18.83 4.08 6.77
CA ALA A 116 -19.66 3.06 6.15
C ALA A 116 -20.27 2.10 7.18
N GLY A 117 -19.50 1.78 8.24
CA GLY A 117 -19.90 0.94 9.36
C GLY A 117 -20.96 1.55 10.27
N ARG A 118 -21.26 2.84 10.13
CA ARG A 118 -22.36 3.51 10.87
C ARG A 118 -23.72 3.29 10.23
N THR A 119 -23.76 2.78 9.01
CA THR A 119 -25.04 2.50 8.35
C THR A 119 -25.64 1.21 8.87
N ASP A 120 -26.96 1.14 8.98
CA ASP A 120 -27.67 -0.09 9.39
C ASP A 120 -27.58 -1.21 8.34
N LYS A 121 -27.04 -0.90 7.16
CA LYS A 121 -26.96 -1.81 6.02
C LYS A 121 -25.64 -2.55 6.05
N ALA A 122 -25.70 -3.83 6.43
CA ALA A 122 -24.53 -4.70 6.50
C ALA A 122 -23.67 -4.72 5.22
N TRP A 123 -24.24 -4.55 4.02
CA TRP A 123 -23.48 -4.59 2.77
C TRP A 123 -22.63 -3.34 2.48
N VAL A 124 -22.91 -2.20 3.13
CA VAL A 124 -22.28 -0.90 2.81
C VAL A 124 -20.77 -0.89 3.10
N PRO A 125 -20.26 -1.41 4.24
CA PRO A 125 -18.82 -1.57 4.47
C PRO A 125 -18.10 -2.39 3.38
N TYR A 126 -18.74 -3.45 2.88
CA TYR A 126 -18.17 -4.28 1.82
C TYR A 126 -18.07 -3.53 0.50
N ALA A 127 -19.12 -2.81 0.13
CA ALA A 127 -19.13 -1.99 -1.07
C ALA A 127 -18.10 -0.85 -0.98
N ALA A 128 -17.95 -0.24 0.19
CA ALA A 128 -16.93 0.77 0.45
C ALA A 128 -15.52 0.17 0.28
N ALA A 129 -15.23 -0.96 0.94
CA ALA A 129 -13.95 -1.65 0.81
C ALA A 129 -13.64 -2.04 -0.64
N ALA A 130 -14.61 -2.63 -1.36
CA ALA A 130 -14.47 -2.99 -2.77
C ALA A 130 -14.18 -1.75 -3.65
N GLY A 131 -14.96 -0.68 -3.47
CA GLY A 131 -14.80 0.57 -4.20
C GLY A 131 -13.43 1.21 -3.95
N MET A 132 -12.95 1.17 -2.71
CA MET A 132 -11.61 1.65 -2.35
C MET A 132 -10.51 0.78 -2.98
N MET A 133 -10.61 -0.56 -2.94
CA MET A 133 -9.64 -1.45 -3.62
C MET A 133 -9.60 -1.19 -5.13
N LEU A 134 -10.75 -1.03 -5.78
CA LEU A 134 -10.85 -0.68 -7.20
C LEU A 134 -10.22 0.68 -7.48
N LEU A 135 -10.48 1.68 -6.62
CA LEU A 135 -9.86 2.99 -6.72
C LEU A 135 -8.33 2.88 -6.68
N LEU A 136 -7.75 2.09 -5.76
CA LEU A 136 -6.30 1.86 -5.66
C LEU A 136 -5.73 1.28 -6.94
N LEU A 137 -6.40 0.28 -7.52
CA LEU A 137 -5.99 -0.29 -8.81
C LEU A 137 -6.00 0.77 -9.92
N LEU A 138 -7.00 1.64 -9.96
CA LEU A 138 -7.11 2.72 -10.94
C LEU A 138 -6.02 3.79 -10.77
N ILE A 139 -5.74 4.19 -9.53
CA ILE A 139 -4.79 5.27 -9.23
C ILE A 139 -3.33 4.77 -9.08
N ARG A 140 -3.05 3.47 -9.19
CA ARG A 140 -1.67 2.95 -8.98
C ARG A 140 -0.62 3.65 -9.87
N LYS A 141 -0.97 3.93 -11.13
CA LYS A 141 -0.05 4.56 -12.10
C LYS A 141 0.32 5.99 -11.68
N PRO A 142 -0.65 6.88 -11.36
CA PRO A 142 -0.31 8.18 -10.81
C PRO A 142 0.42 8.07 -9.46
N LEU A 143 0.06 7.13 -8.58
CA LEU A 143 0.80 6.93 -7.32
C LEU A 143 2.27 6.55 -7.56
N HIS A 144 2.55 5.66 -8.51
CA HIS A 144 3.93 5.31 -8.90
C HIS A 144 4.71 6.53 -9.37
N TRP A 145 4.09 7.38 -10.17
CA TRP A 145 4.71 8.60 -10.64
C TRP A 145 5.01 9.57 -9.48
N VAL A 146 4.09 9.72 -8.52
CA VAL A 146 4.29 10.57 -7.34
C VAL A 146 5.46 10.07 -6.48
N ILE A 147 5.55 8.75 -6.25
CA ILE A 147 6.61 8.15 -5.42
C ILE A 147 7.96 8.28 -6.12
N THR A 148 8.05 7.77 -7.35
CA THR A 148 9.33 7.62 -8.05
C THR A 148 9.78 8.87 -8.81
N GLY A 149 8.86 9.78 -9.13
CA GLY A 149 9.08 10.87 -10.08
C GLY A 149 9.23 10.40 -11.54
N ARG A 150 9.05 9.10 -11.82
CA ARG A 150 9.24 8.51 -13.15
C ARG A 150 7.90 8.06 -13.74
N ARG A 151 7.72 8.32 -15.03
CA ARG A 151 6.53 7.81 -15.74
C ARG A 151 6.60 6.28 -15.76
N TYR A 152 5.55 5.66 -15.27
CA TYR A 152 5.43 4.21 -15.26
C TYR A 152 5.22 3.70 -16.69
N LYS A 153 6.17 2.91 -17.20
CA LYS A 153 6.09 2.25 -18.52
C LYS A 153 5.63 0.81 -18.31
N SER A 154 4.32 0.57 -18.34
CA SER A 154 3.80 -0.80 -18.38
C SER A 154 3.98 -1.34 -19.79
N LYS A 155 4.81 -2.38 -19.95
CA LYS A 155 5.02 -3.08 -21.23
C LYS A 155 3.94 -4.13 -21.52
N GLU A 156 3.21 -4.58 -20.51
CA GLU A 156 2.24 -5.66 -20.67
C GLU A 156 0.79 -5.22 -20.47
N LYS A 157 -0.03 -5.53 -21.48
CA LYS A 157 -1.49 -5.64 -21.40
C LYS A 157 -1.89 -7.11 -21.54
N THR A 158 -1.51 -7.96 -20.57
CA THR A 158 -1.91 -9.38 -20.62
C THR A 158 -3.25 -9.58 -19.90
N PRO A 159 -4.21 -10.33 -20.48
CA PRO A 159 -5.47 -10.73 -19.82
C PRO A 159 -5.25 -11.34 -18.42
N ALA A 160 -4.11 -12.02 -18.23
CA ALA A 160 -3.69 -12.57 -16.94
C ALA A 160 -3.61 -11.52 -15.82
N ARG A 161 -3.19 -10.28 -16.11
CA ARG A 161 -3.13 -9.21 -15.11
C ARG A 161 -4.52 -8.79 -14.62
N PHE A 162 -5.49 -8.74 -15.53
CA PHE A 162 -6.87 -8.44 -15.18
C PHE A 162 -7.47 -9.54 -14.32
N ILE A 163 -7.29 -10.80 -14.74
CA ILE A 163 -7.77 -11.98 -13.99
C ILE A 163 -7.14 -12.01 -12.59
N GLY A 164 -5.83 -11.77 -12.49
CA GLY A 164 -5.14 -11.75 -11.20
C GLY A 164 -5.62 -10.63 -10.27
N SER A 165 -5.90 -9.44 -10.82
CA SER A 165 -6.48 -8.34 -10.03
C SER A 165 -7.90 -8.65 -9.57
N LEU A 166 -8.70 -9.32 -10.41
CA LEU A 166 -10.06 -9.75 -10.07
C LEU A 166 -10.04 -10.83 -8.97
N LEU A 167 -9.19 -11.84 -9.09
CA LEU A 167 -8.99 -12.86 -8.07
C LEU A 167 -8.55 -12.24 -6.74
N ALA A 168 -7.63 -11.27 -6.79
CA ALA A 168 -7.16 -10.59 -5.61
C ALA A 168 -8.25 -9.76 -4.91
N LEU A 169 -9.10 -9.09 -5.69
CA LEU A 169 -10.27 -8.38 -5.19
C LEU A 169 -11.25 -9.35 -4.51
N LEU A 170 -11.65 -10.42 -5.21
CA LEU A 170 -12.58 -11.42 -4.69
C LEU A 170 -12.04 -12.09 -3.42
N TRP A 171 -10.75 -12.38 -3.38
CA TRP A 171 -10.10 -12.97 -2.21
C TRP A 171 -10.13 -12.04 -1.00
N ASN A 172 -9.85 -10.74 -1.18
CA ASN A 172 -9.95 -9.78 -0.09
C ASN A 172 -11.40 -9.58 0.39
N LEU A 173 -12.38 -9.61 -0.53
CA LEU A 173 -13.80 -9.56 -0.15
C LEU A 173 -14.23 -10.81 0.63
N MET A 174 -13.73 -11.99 0.25
CA MET A 174 -13.93 -13.21 1.01
C MET A 174 -13.30 -13.11 2.41
N GLY A 175 -12.08 -12.58 2.50
CA GLY A 175 -11.42 -12.32 3.79
C GLY A 175 -12.25 -11.40 4.68
N LEU A 176 -12.78 -10.30 4.11
CA LEU A 176 -13.67 -9.37 4.82
C LEU A 176 -14.91 -10.08 5.36
N TYR A 177 -15.52 -10.91 4.53
CA TYR A 177 -16.71 -11.68 4.86
C TYR A 177 -16.43 -12.68 5.99
N LEU A 178 -15.31 -13.41 5.93
CA LEU A 178 -14.90 -14.34 6.97
C LEU A 178 -14.64 -13.64 8.31
N VAL A 179 -13.99 -12.47 8.30
CA VAL A 179 -13.80 -11.70 9.54
C VAL A 179 -15.13 -11.28 10.14
N ASN A 180 -16.08 -10.87 9.31
CA ASN A 180 -17.42 -10.50 9.78
C ASN A 180 -18.18 -11.70 10.37
N LEU A 181 -18.01 -12.91 9.81
CA LEU A 181 -18.60 -14.12 10.37
C LEU A 181 -18.02 -14.51 11.74
N LEU A 182 -16.71 -14.29 11.94
CA LEU A 182 -16.03 -14.59 13.20
C LEU A 182 -16.38 -13.60 14.33
N HIS A 183 -17.00 -12.48 13.99
CA HIS A 183 -17.26 -11.42 14.95
C HIS A 183 -18.65 -10.83 14.79
N GLU A 184 -19.66 -11.60 15.25
CA GLU A 184 -21.04 -11.15 15.41
C GLU A 184 -21.17 -9.86 16.27
N GLN A 185 -20.11 -9.43 16.97
CA GLN A 185 -20.15 -8.30 17.90
C GLN A 185 -19.15 -7.16 17.66
N THR A 186 -18.15 -7.27 16.77
CA THR A 186 -17.37 -6.07 16.41
C THR A 186 -17.89 -5.47 15.13
N SER A 187 -18.47 -4.32 15.31
CA SER A 187 -18.82 -3.47 14.20
C SER A 187 -17.60 -2.81 13.56
N PHE A 188 -17.70 -2.63 12.25
CA PHE A 188 -16.80 -1.80 11.45
C PHE A 188 -16.72 -0.34 11.94
N PHE A 189 -17.61 0.11 12.84
CA PHE A 189 -17.63 1.47 13.38
C PHE A 189 -16.57 1.74 14.46
N SER A 190 -15.76 0.74 14.86
CA SER A 190 -14.75 0.90 15.91
C SER A 190 -13.33 0.69 15.40
N THR A 191 -12.34 1.36 16.02
CA THR A 191 -10.91 1.10 15.76
C THR A 191 -10.57 -0.38 15.85
N ALA A 192 -11.06 -1.06 16.90
CA ALA A 192 -10.84 -2.48 17.10
C ALA A 192 -11.38 -3.32 15.92
N GLY A 193 -12.58 -2.99 15.44
CA GLY A 193 -13.17 -3.61 14.26
C GLY A 193 -12.31 -3.42 13.01
N VAL A 194 -11.86 -2.20 12.72
CA VAL A 194 -11.02 -1.96 11.54
C VAL A 194 -9.66 -2.66 11.65
N VAL A 195 -9.06 -2.70 12.85
CA VAL A 195 -7.81 -3.43 13.12
C VAL A 195 -7.98 -4.93 12.94
N LEU A 196 -9.06 -5.49 13.49
CA LEU A 196 -9.35 -6.91 13.38
C LEU A 196 -9.61 -7.31 11.92
N VAL A 197 -10.34 -6.49 11.18
CA VAL A 197 -10.51 -6.65 9.72
C VAL A 197 -9.16 -6.63 9.02
N GLY A 198 -8.28 -5.72 9.43
CA GLY A 198 -6.91 -5.66 8.95
C GLY A 198 -6.11 -6.93 9.12
N PHE A 199 -5.93 -7.37 10.38
CA PHE A 199 -5.21 -8.60 10.69
C PHE A 199 -5.93 -9.85 10.17
N GLY A 200 -7.25 -9.83 10.17
CA GLY A 200 -8.09 -10.89 9.64
C GLY A 200 -7.98 -11.03 8.13
N MET A 201 -7.59 -9.98 7.39
CA MET A 201 -7.22 -10.06 5.97
C MET A 201 -5.79 -10.57 5.74
N VAL A 202 -4.88 -10.37 6.70
CA VAL A 202 -3.49 -10.87 6.61
C VAL A 202 -3.47 -12.39 6.52
N ILE A 203 -4.33 -13.08 7.29
CA ILE A 203 -4.35 -14.55 7.33
C ILE A 203 -4.75 -15.13 5.96
N PRO A 204 -5.91 -14.78 5.37
CA PRO A 204 -6.26 -15.17 4.01
C PRO A 204 -5.21 -14.73 2.99
N ALA A 205 -4.65 -13.53 3.09
CA ALA A 205 -3.62 -13.10 2.15
C ALA A 205 -2.37 -13.98 2.21
N SER A 206 -1.94 -14.38 3.40
CA SER A 206 -0.80 -15.27 3.62
C SER A 206 -1.12 -16.70 3.16
N VAL A 207 -2.32 -17.19 3.45
CA VAL A 207 -2.81 -18.49 3.00
C VAL A 207 -2.91 -18.53 1.48
N GLY A 208 -3.47 -17.49 0.86
CA GLY A 208 -3.52 -17.31 -0.59
C GLY A 208 -2.13 -17.30 -1.18
N TYR A 209 -1.17 -16.58 -0.57
CA TYR A 209 0.21 -16.57 -1.01
C TYR A 209 0.82 -17.98 -1.07
N ILE A 210 0.63 -18.79 -0.01
CA ILE A 210 1.12 -20.16 0.04
C ILE A 210 0.37 -21.05 -0.97
N LEU A 211 -0.96 -20.97 -1.00
CA LEU A 211 -1.81 -21.76 -1.90
C LEU A 211 -1.50 -21.49 -3.37
N PHE A 212 -1.37 -20.23 -3.77
CA PHE A 212 -1.05 -19.87 -5.15
C PHE A 212 0.37 -20.28 -5.52
N ALA A 213 1.35 -20.18 -4.61
CA ALA A 213 2.69 -20.70 -4.85
C ALA A 213 2.71 -22.22 -5.02
N VAL A 214 1.92 -22.95 -4.23
CA VAL A 214 1.78 -24.41 -4.34
C VAL A 214 1.03 -24.80 -5.62
N LEU A 215 -0.09 -24.14 -5.90
CA LEU A 215 -0.88 -24.34 -7.13
C LEU A 215 -0.03 -24.05 -8.35
N GLU A 216 0.76 -22.98 -8.35
CA GLU A 216 1.72 -22.67 -9.41
C GLU A 216 2.70 -23.82 -9.61
N LYS A 217 3.29 -24.36 -8.54
CA LYS A 217 4.24 -25.49 -8.62
C LYS A 217 3.58 -26.80 -9.09
N ILE A 218 2.29 -26.99 -8.80
CA ILE A 218 1.52 -28.16 -9.27
C ILE A 218 1.13 -27.96 -10.74
N LEU A 219 0.72 -26.75 -11.10
CA LEU A 219 0.27 -26.35 -12.43
C LEU A 219 1.44 -26.00 -13.36
N SER A 220 2.68 -25.94 -12.89
CA SER A 220 3.90 -25.63 -13.67
C SER A 220 4.34 -26.74 -14.63
N ARG A 221 3.44 -27.66 -14.99
CA ARG A 221 3.42 -28.19 -16.37
C ARG A 221 3.00 -27.13 -17.40
N SER A 222 2.46 -25.99 -16.96
CA SER A 222 2.18 -24.82 -17.80
C SER A 222 3.37 -23.87 -17.82
N SER A 223 3.64 -23.29 -18.97
CA SER A 223 4.86 -22.56 -19.32
C SER A 223 5.06 -21.20 -18.63
N ASN A 224 4.22 -20.81 -17.66
CA ASN A 224 4.28 -19.48 -17.03
C ASN A 224 4.05 -19.51 -15.51
N PRO A 225 5.06 -19.93 -14.72
CA PRO A 225 5.04 -19.81 -13.25
C PRO A 225 4.68 -18.39 -12.78
N ILE A 226 5.12 -17.36 -13.51
CA ILE A 226 4.98 -15.93 -13.17
C ILE A 226 3.54 -15.49 -12.79
N ALA A 227 2.48 -16.18 -13.24
CA ALA A 227 1.10 -15.80 -12.93
C ALA A 227 0.72 -15.95 -11.44
N GLY A 228 1.13 -17.02 -10.75
CA GLY A 228 0.69 -17.32 -9.37
C GLY A 228 1.26 -16.33 -8.36
N TRP A 229 2.58 -16.13 -8.41
CA TRP A 229 3.29 -15.12 -7.63
C TRP A 229 2.67 -13.70 -7.76
N ASN A 230 2.33 -13.28 -8.98
CA ASN A 230 1.74 -11.97 -9.22
C ASN A 230 0.37 -11.81 -8.54
N VAL A 231 -0.43 -12.87 -8.48
CA VAL A 231 -1.73 -12.86 -7.80
C VAL A 231 -1.53 -12.67 -6.30
N SER A 232 -0.61 -13.41 -5.69
CA SER A 232 -0.34 -13.36 -4.26
C SER A 232 0.13 -11.99 -3.79
N GLU A 233 1.08 -11.38 -4.49
CA GLU A 233 1.53 -10.04 -4.16
C GLU A 233 0.46 -8.97 -4.50
N THR A 234 -0.41 -9.20 -5.50
CA THR A 234 -1.59 -8.32 -5.73
C THR A 234 -2.62 -8.44 -4.60
N ILE A 235 -2.84 -9.64 -4.05
CA ILE A 235 -3.68 -9.86 -2.87
C ILE A 235 -3.13 -9.07 -1.69
N LEU A 236 -1.82 -9.19 -1.43
CA LEU A 236 -1.15 -8.46 -0.35
C LEU A 236 -1.15 -6.94 -0.58
N TYR A 237 -1.06 -6.48 -1.83
CA TYR A 237 -1.17 -5.07 -2.18
C TYR A 237 -2.57 -4.51 -1.88
N LEU A 238 -3.61 -5.30 -2.17
CA LEU A 238 -5.00 -4.92 -1.94
C LEU A 238 -5.48 -5.15 -0.50
N SER A 239 -4.70 -5.85 0.34
CA SER A 239 -5.07 -6.11 1.74
C SER A 239 -4.99 -4.82 2.56
N TRP A 240 -6.12 -4.46 3.14
CA TRP A 240 -6.51 -3.06 3.23
C TRP A 240 -5.94 -2.28 4.41
N PHE A 241 -5.75 -2.94 5.55
CA PHE A 241 -5.14 -2.32 6.74
C PHE A 241 -3.61 -2.39 6.72
N CYS A 242 -3.06 -3.10 5.75
CA CYS A 242 -1.63 -3.21 5.56
C CYS A 242 -1.17 -2.44 4.33
N PHE A 243 -1.98 -2.20 3.29
CA PHE A 243 -1.49 -1.56 2.06
C PHE A 243 -0.20 -2.23 1.56
N GLY A 244 -0.15 -3.56 1.74
CA GLY A 244 1.06 -4.32 1.60
C GLY A 244 2.18 -3.98 2.58
N PHE A 245 1.94 -3.70 3.87
CA PHE A 245 3.00 -3.64 4.88
C PHE A 245 3.75 -4.98 4.87
N ILE A 246 2.99 -6.08 4.86
CA ILE A 246 3.56 -7.40 4.64
C ILE A 246 4.07 -7.55 3.19
N ALA A 247 3.38 -6.98 2.20
CA ALA A 247 3.88 -6.95 0.82
C ALA A 247 5.21 -6.19 0.67
N ARG A 248 5.55 -5.28 1.60
CA ARG A 248 6.77 -4.46 1.70
C ARG A 248 7.85 -5.13 2.52
N LEU A 249 7.44 -5.95 3.48
CA LEU A 249 8.32 -6.90 4.16
C LEU A 249 8.70 -8.08 3.27
N ALA A 250 8.05 -8.24 2.11
CA ALA A 250 8.45 -9.26 1.15
C ALA A 250 9.89 -8.96 0.69
N PRO A 251 10.77 -9.99 0.59
CA PRO A 251 12.16 -9.80 0.19
C PRO A 251 12.32 -9.09 -1.17
N THR A 252 11.31 -9.18 -2.03
CA THR A 252 11.26 -8.59 -3.37
C THR A 252 10.98 -7.08 -3.37
N THR A 253 10.45 -6.53 -2.29
CA THR A 253 10.00 -5.12 -2.18
C THR A 253 10.70 -4.36 -1.07
N LEU A 254 11.28 -5.07 -0.11
CA LEU A 254 12.02 -4.49 0.99
C LEU A 254 13.20 -3.65 0.46
N GLY A 255 13.28 -2.40 0.89
CA GLY A 255 14.31 -1.45 0.43
C GLY A 255 14.08 -0.92 -1.00
N ARG A 256 12.91 -1.17 -1.59
CA ARG A 256 12.56 -0.78 -2.98
C ARG A 256 11.24 0.00 -3.03
N PRO A 257 11.22 1.30 -2.64
CA PRO A 257 10.02 2.12 -2.55
C PRO A 257 9.25 2.25 -3.87
N GLU A 258 9.95 2.14 -5.01
CA GLU A 258 9.36 2.11 -6.35
C GLU A 258 8.40 0.92 -6.56
N ARG A 259 8.59 -0.17 -5.82
CA ARG A 259 7.75 -1.38 -5.89
C ARG A 259 6.51 -1.29 -5.00
N TRP A 260 6.36 -0.27 -4.17
CA TRP A 260 5.23 -0.15 -3.22
C TRP A 260 3.87 0.02 -3.90
N VAL A 261 3.86 0.49 -5.15
CA VAL A 261 2.66 0.76 -5.95
C VAL A 261 2.71 0.13 -7.34
N GLY A 262 3.83 -0.52 -7.66
CA GLY A 262 3.97 -1.35 -8.83
C GLY A 262 3.30 -2.70 -8.59
N LEU A 263 2.73 -3.28 -9.65
CA LEU A 263 2.47 -4.70 -9.59
C LEU A 263 3.81 -5.46 -9.67
N PRO A 264 3.89 -6.63 -9.02
CA PRO A 264 5.00 -7.57 -9.10
C PRO A 264 5.58 -7.77 -10.51
N SER A 265 4.65 -7.87 -11.47
CA SER A 265 4.91 -8.11 -12.88
C SER A 265 5.66 -6.97 -13.58
N ASP A 266 5.78 -5.81 -12.95
CA ASP A 266 6.31 -4.60 -13.61
C ASP A 266 7.82 -4.46 -13.51
N GLY A 267 8.45 -5.09 -12.51
CA GLY A 267 9.88 -4.92 -12.24
C GLY A 267 10.80 -5.91 -12.94
N ARG A 268 10.34 -7.12 -13.27
CA ARG A 268 11.24 -8.22 -13.72
C ARG A 268 11.63 -8.19 -15.19
N SER A 269 10.86 -7.53 -16.06
CA SER A 269 11.08 -7.64 -17.52
C SER A 269 12.27 -6.84 -18.07
N GLU A 270 12.88 -5.95 -17.27
CA GLU A 270 14.01 -5.12 -17.74
C GLU A 270 15.37 -5.60 -17.23
N GLU A 271 15.42 -6.40 -16.17
CA GLU A 271 16.68 -6.78 -15.50
C GLU A 271 17.45 -7.91 -16.23
N SER A 272 16.82 -8.59 -17.19
CA SER A 272 17.36 -9.83 -17.77
C SER A 272 17.65 -9.81 -19.28
N LYS A 273 17.64 -8.65 -19.94
CA LYS A 273 18.31 -8.59 -21.25
C LYS A 273 19.77 -8.23 -20.98
N PRO A 274 20.70 -9.20 -20.94
CA PRO A 274 22.11 -8.86 -20.98
C PRO A 274 22.29 -7.92 -22.16
N ASP A 275 22.98 -6.80 -21.96
CA ASP A 275 23.28 -5.83 -23.01
C ASP A 275 23.97 -6.55 -24.17
N GLU A 276 23.17 -7.03 -25.12
CA GLU A 276 23.62 -7.61 -26.40
C GLU A 276 24.42 -6.56 -27.20
N SER A 277 24.34 -5.29 -26.80
CA SER A 277 25.18 -4.21 -27.30
C SER A 277 26.62 -4.22 -26.79
N ARG A 278 26.99 -5.02 -25.77
CA ARG A 278 28.38 -5.11 -25.29
C ARG A 278 29.25 -6.10 -26.07
N SER A 279 28.69 -6.91 -26.97
CA SER A 279 29.46 -7.90 -27.75
C SER A 279 29.91 -7.42 -29.15
N LYS A 280 29.70 -6.15 -29.52
CA LYS A 280 30.01 -5.64 -30.89
C LYS A 280 31.21 -4.70 -30.99
N THR A 281 32.11 -4.66 -30.02
CA THR A 281 33.25 -3.69 -30.03
C THR A 281 34.64 -4.34 -29.95
N THR A 282 34.77 -5.57 -30.44
CA THR A 282 36.07 -6.23 -30.62
C THR A 282 36.09 -6.97 -31.95
N GLU A 283 36.16 -6.21 -33.04
CA GLU A 283 36.73 -6.63 -34.32
C GLU A 283 37.51 -5.45 -34.92
#